data_AF-A0A970KGT7-F1
#
_entry.id   AF-A0A970KGT7-F1
#
_cell.length_a   1.000
_cell.length_b   1.000
_cell.length_c   1.000
_cell.angle_alpha   90.00
_cell.angle_beta   90.00
_cell.angle_gamma   90.00
#
_symmetry.space_group_name_H-M   'P 1'
#
loop_
_entity.id
_entity.type
_entity.pdbx_description
1 polymer ?
#
loop_
_entity_poly.entity_id
_entity_poly.type
_entity_poly.pdbx_seq_one_letter_code
_entity_poly.pdbx_strand_id
1 'polypeptide(L)'
;MKRVLISCMLVLVLACAAAAADYAVDVVVVGAGGAGLSAAVAAADNGASVIVIEKMPFAGGNTTLSTGSIYAGGAARSLEAGFYYPPSEFANVIMTTSEGTCNERLARFVASESGLTVNWLAGLGVQFRPVAAPGAVHSTIPDGSGIIKPLLEACKERGVEVMLNTRGVELLV
;
A
#
# COMPACT_ATOMS: atom_id res chain seq x y z
N MET A 1 -4.95 44.81 -56.42
CA MET A 1 -5.65 44.78 -55.12
C MET A 1 -5.74 43.35 -54.64
N LYS A 2 -5.18 43.04 -53.47
CA LYS A 2 -5.16 41.72 -52.84
C LYS A 2 -6.57 41.38 -52.33
N ARG A 3 -7.10 40.19 -52.64
CA ARG A 3 -8.23 39.58 -51.91
C ARG A 3 -7.82 38.17 -51.52
N VAL A 4 -7.52 38.02 -50.24
CA VAL A 4 -7.26 36.75 -49.57
C VAL A 4 -8.62 36.16 -49.23
N LEU A 5 -8.96 35.00 -49.81
CA LEU A 5 -10.06 34.17 -49.35
C LEU A 5 -9.49 33.20 -48.32
N ILE A 6 -9.61 33.55 -47.04
CA ILE A 6 -9.42 32.58 -45.95
C ILE A 6 -10.67 31.69 -45.97
N SER A 7 -10.49 30.49 -46.52
CA SER A 7 -11.41 29.38 -46.34
C SER A 7 -11.54 29.13 -44.84
N CYS A 8 -12.73 29.36 -44.28
CA CYS A 8 -13.08 28.95 -42.91
C CYS A 8 -12.95 27.43 -42.80
N MET A 9 -11.78 26.97 -42.37
CA MET A 9 -11.59 25.61 -41.87
C MET A 9 -12.37 25.53 -40.58
N LEU A 10 -13.57 24.96 -40.66
CA LEU A 10 -14.40 24.60 -39.52
C LEU A 10 -13.62 23.54 -38.72
N VAL A 11 -12.82 24.00 -37.76
CA VAL A 11 -12.21 23.13 -36.75
C VAL A 11 -13.36 22.66 -35.86
N LEU A 12 -13.91 21.50 -36.20
CA LEU A 12 -14.81 20.75 -35.34
C LEU A 12 -13.97 20.28 -34.15
N VAL A 13 -13.88 21.11 -33.12
CA VAL A 13 -13.40 20.68 -31.80
C VAL A 13 -14.46 19.73 -31.26
N LEU A 14 -14.32 18.44 -31.56
CA LEU A 14 -14.96 17.41 -30.75
C LEU A 14 -14.31 17.52 -29.37
N ALA A 15 -14.97 18.26 -28.48
CA ALA A 15 -14.78 18.07 -27.06
C ALA A 15 -15.29 16.65 -26.77
N CYS A 16 -14.40 15.67 -26.91
CA CYS A 16 -14.58 14.37 -26.30
C CYS A 16 -14.47 14.63 -24.79
N ALA A 17 -15.58 15.03 -24.17
CA ALA A 17 -15.76 14.75 -22.76
C ALA A 17 -15.73 13.23 -22.68
N ALA A 18 -14.56 12.69 -22.33
CA ALA A 18 -14.42 11.27 -22.07
C ALA A 18 -15.49 10.94 -21.03
N ALA A 19 -16.51 10.18 -21.43
CA ALA A 19 -17.49 9.67 -20.50
C ALA A 19 -16.70 8.94 -19.41
N ALA A 20 -16.84 9.39 -18.16
CA ALA A 20 -16.25 8.70 -17.04
C ALA A 20 -16.76 7.26 -17.08
N ALA A 21 -15.84 6.28 -17.09
CA ALA A 21 -16.22 4.90 -16.98
C ALA A 21 -16.70 4.65 -15.55
N ASP A 22 -17.93 4.17 -15.40
CA ASP A 22 -18.46 3.73 -14.11
C ASP A 22 -17.95 2.31 -13.83
N TYR A 23 -17.37 2.10 -12.65
CA TYR A 23 -16.91 0.81 -12.17
C TYR A 23 -17.82 0.32 -11.05
N ALA A 24 -18.22 -0.94 -11.12
CA ALA A 24 -18.97 -1.61 -10.05
C ALA A 24 -18.05 -2.66 -9.39
N VAL A 25 -17.59 -2.36 -8.19
CA VAL A 25 -16.77 -3.26 -7.35
C VAL A 25 -17.17 -3.14 -5.89
N ASP A 26 -16.83 -4.15 -5.09
CA ASP A 26 -17.14 -4.18 -3.66
C ASP A 26 -16.26 -3.21 -2.86
N VAL A 27 -14.99 -3.07 -3.25
CA VAL A 27 -14.02 -2.22 -2.56
C VAL A 27 -13.21 -1.37 -3.54
N VAL A 28 -13.17 -0.06 -3.27
CA VAL A 28 -12.21 0.86 -3.89
C VAL A 28 -11.16 1.26 -2.87
N VAL A 29 -9.90 0.96 -3.16
CA VAL A 29 -8.76 1.38 -2.35
C VAL A 29 -8.12 2.61 -2.94
N VAL A 30 -7.95 3.67 -2.13
CA VAL A 30 -7.34 4.93 -2.56
C VAL A 30 -5.89 5.00 -2.11
N GLY A 31 -4.96 4.87 -3.05
CA GLY A 31 -3.52 4.93 -2.90
C GLY A 31 -2.83 3.58 -3.06
N ALA A 32 -1.84 3.49 -3.93
CA ALA A 32 -1.07 2.26 -4.18
C ALA A 32 0.25 2.22 -3.38
N GLY A 33 0.24 2.68 -2.13
CA GLY A 33 1.34 2.50 -1.19
C GLY A 33 1.31 1.15 -0.49
N GLY A 34 2.23 0.89 0.44
CA GLY A 34 2.27 -0.37 1.20
C GLY A 34 0.95 -0.70 1.90
N ALA A 35 0.32 0.30 2.54
CA ALA A 35 -0.97 0.11 3.21
C ALA A 35 -2.11 -0.21 2.24
N GLY A 36 -2.25 0.56 1.15
CA GLY A 36 -3.34 0.37 0.20
C GLY A 36 -3.22 -0.94 -0.58
N LEU A 37 -2.02 -1.27 -1.07
CA LEU A 37 -1.81 -2.54 -1.73
C LEU A 37 -2.03 -3.73 -0.78
N SER A 38 -1.58 -3.63 0.48
CA SER A 38 -1.85 -4.68 1.48
C SER A 38 -3.35 -4.84 1.74
N ALA A 39 -4.09 -3.73 1.85
CA ALA A 39 -5.54 -3.75 2.03
C ALA A 39 -6.25 -4.38 0.82
N ALA A 40 -5.79 -4.07 -0.40
CA ALA A 40 -6.37 -4.61 -1.62
C ALA A 40 -6.17 -6.14 -1.73
N VAL A 41 -4.95 -6.62 -1.46
CA VAL A 41 -4.66 -8.06 -1.43
C VAL A 41 -5.52 -8.75 -0.36
N ALA A 42 -5.58 -8.20 0.86
CA ALA A 42 -6.37 -8.79 1.93
C ALA A 42 -7.88 -8.82 1.63
N ALA A 43 -8.43 -7.76 1.04
CA ALA A 43 -9.84 -7.72 0.63
C ALA A 43 -10.13 -8.75 -0.47
N ALA A 44 -9.26 -8.87 -1.47
CA ALA A 44 -9.40 -9.84 -2.54
C ALA A 44 -9.25 -11.30 -2.06
N ASP A 45 -8.34 -11.57 -1.10
CA ASP A 45 -8.22 -12.87 -0.42
C ASP A 45 -9.53 -13.26 0.31
N ASN A 46 -10.34 -12.27 0.69
CA ASN A 46 -11.66 -12.48 1.30
C ASN A 46 -12.81 -12.47 0.29
N GLY A 47 -12.49 -12.55 -1.02
CA GLY A 47 -13.48 -12.72 -2.09
C GLY A 47 -14.12 -11.43 -2.61
N ALA A 48 -13.66 -10.26 -2.18
CA ALA A 48 -14.14 -8.99 -2.71
C ALA A 48 -13.57 -8.71 -4.12
N SER A 49 -14.39 -8.11 -4.99
CA SER A 49 -13.89 -7.42 -6.19
C SER A 49 -13.28 -6.07 -5.79
N VAL A 50 -12.05 -5.81 -6.24
CA VAL A 50 -11.26 -4.66 -5.75
C VAL A 50 -10.63 -3.88 -6.90
N ILE A 51 -10.73 -2.56 -6.83
CA ILE A 51 -9.92 -1.61 -7.62
C ILE A 51 -9.05 -0.79 -6.68
N VAL A 52 -7.79 -0.60 -7.05
CA VAL A 52 -6.87 0.37 -6.42
C VAL A 52 -6.69 1.55 -7.36
N ILE A 53 -6.87 2.77 -6.86
CA ILE A 53 -6.55 3.99 -7.60
C ILE A 53 -5.32 4.68 -7.01
N GLU A 54 -4.42 5.16 -7.85
CA GLU A 54 -3.22 5.90 -7.47
C GLU A 54 -3.10 7.16 -8.29
N LYS A 55 -2.94 8.31 -7.63
CA LYS A 55 -2.86 9.61 -8.30
C LYS A 55 -1.57 9.80 -9.09
N MET A 56 -0.49 9.13 -8.67
CA MET A 56 0.82 9.22 -9.31
C MET A 56 0.93 8.28 -10.52
N PRO A 57 1.87 8.52 -11.45
CA PRO A 57 2.14 7.60 -12.57
C PRO A 57 2.86 6.31 -12.15
N PHE A 58 3.06 6.08 -10.85
CA PHE A 58 3.71 4.91 -10.28
C PHE A 58 3.14 4.59 -8.90
N ALA A 59 3.17 3.30 -8.53
CA ALA A 59 2.81 2.84 -7.20
C ALA A 59 3.96 3.03 -6.19
N GLY A 60 3.61 3.00 -4.90
CA GLY A 60 4.52 2.88 -3.78
C GLY A 60 4.56 4.09 -2.85
N GLY A 61 4.47 5.31 -3.38
CA GLY A 61 4.47 6.53 -2.56
C GLY A 61 5.63 6.59 -1.55
N ASN A 62 5.37 7.04 -0.33
CA ASN A 62 6.39 7.12 0.73
C ASN A 62 6.92 5.76 1.20
N THR A 63 6.19 4.67 0.95
CA THR A 63 6.70 3.33 1.25
C THR A 63 7.99 3.05 0.48
N THR A 64 8.07 3.45 -0.79
CA THR A 64 9.28 3.31 -1.62
C THR A 64 10.45 4.14 -1.09
N LEU A 65 10.19 5.25 -0.40
CA LEU A 65 11.22 6.13 0.17
C LEU A 65 11.70 5.69 1.56
N SER A 66 11.00 4.73 2.18
CA SER A 66 11.37 4.21 3.48
C SER A 66 12.67 3.40 3.40
N THR A 67 13.45 3.39 4.49
CA THR A 67 14.58 2.47 4.64
C THR A 67 14.16 1.01 4.80
N GLY A 68 12.85 0.75 4.96
CA GLY A 68 12.28 -0.60 4.92
C GLY A 68 12.14 -1.31 6.26
N SER A 69 12.34 -0.61 7.37
CA SER A 69 12.23 -1.19 8.72
C SER A 69 10.77 -1.42 9.13
N ILE A 70 10.37 -2.68 9.30
CA ILE A 70 9.08 -3.07 9.90
C ILE A 70 9.32 -3.65 11.30
N TYR A 71 8.83 -2.98 12.33
CA TYR A 71 8.88 -3.48 13.71
C TYR A 71 7.76 -4.50 13.90
N ALA A 72 8.09 -5.68 14.43
CA ALA A 72 7.12 -6.75 14.58
C ALA A 72 7.34 -7.64 15.80
N GLY A 73 6.38 -7.60 16.73
CA GLY A 73 6.32 -8.52 17.85
C GLY A 73 5.83 -9.90 17.40
N GLY A 74 6.49 -10.96 17.85
CA GLY A 74 6.06 -12.34 17.64
C GLY A 74 6.26 -12.90 16.23
N ALA A 75 7.07 -12.25 15.38
CA ALA A 75 7.34 -12.75 14.03
C ALA A 75 8.09 -14.10 14.07
N ALA A 76 7.67 -15.06 13.24
CA ALA A 76 8.32 -16.38 13.17
C ALA A 76 9.77 -16.26 12.69
N ARG A 77 10.03 -15.31 11.78
CA ARG A 77 11.37 -15.03 11.26
C ARG A 77 12.35 -14.48 12.31
N SER A 78 11.85 -13.87 13.38
CA SER A 78 12.70 -13.51 14.52
C SER A 78 13.24 -14.77 15.21
N LEU A 79 12.36 -15.76 15.46
CA LEU A 79 12.72 -17.04 16.08
C LEU A 79 13.74 -17.80 15.21
N GLU A 80 13.53 -17.84 13.90
CA GLU A 80 14.45 -18.43 12.94
C GLU A 80 15.84 -17.76 12.95
N ALA A 81 15.88 -16.45 13.23
CA ALA A 81 17.10 -15.68 13.37
C ALA A 81 17.74 -15.76 14.78
N GLY A 82 17.17 -16.57 15.68
CA GLY A 82 17.73 -16.85 17.00
C GLY A 82 17.35 -15.84 18.09
N PHE A 83 16.33 -15.00 17.88
CA PHE A 83 15.82 -14.09 18.91
C PHE A 83 14.30 -14.05 18.96
N TYR A 84 13.73 -13.67 20.10
CA TYR A 84 12.28 -13.53 20.24
C TYR A 84 11.95 -12.18 20.87
N TYR A 85 10.95 -11.51 20.32
CA TYR A 85 10.42 -10.27 20.88
C TYR A 85 8.90 -10.40 21.01
N PRO A 86 8.36 -10.47 22.24
CA PRO A 86 6.95 -10.71 22.42
C PRO A 86 6.11 -9.49 22.01
N PRO A 87 4.89 -9.69 21.47
CA PRO A 87 3.96 -8.60 21.16
C PRO A 87 3.72 -7.62 22.32
N SER A 88 3.66 -8.11 23.56
CA SER A 88 3.46 -7.26 24.74
C SER A 88 4.60 -6.25 24.95
N GLU A 89 5.85 -6.65 24.73
CA GLU A 89 6.99 -5.74 24.81
C GLU A 89 6.96 -4.71 23.68
N PHE A 90 6.56 -5.11 22.47
CA PHE A 90 6.42 -4.16 21.38
C PHE A 90 5.31 -3.13 21.62
N ALA A 91 4.18 -3.55 22.20
CA ALA A 91 3.14 -2.61 22.64
C ALA A 91 3.69 -1.58 23.64
N ASN A 92 4.52 -2.03 24.60
CA ASN A 92 5.15 -1.12 25.55
C ASN A 92 6.09 -0.13 24.86
N VAL A 93 6.89 -0.58 23.88
CA VAL A 93 7.73 0.33 23.07
C VAL A 93 6.89 1.40 22.38
N ILE A 94 5.76 1.04 21.76
CA ILE A 94 4.85 2.01 21.11
C ILE A 94 4.32 3.01 22.14
N MET A 95 3.83 2.54 23.28
CA MET A 95 3.30 3.40 24.35
C MET A 95 4.38 4.37 24.88
N THR A 96 5.58 3.86 25.18
CA THR A 96 6.69 4.67 25.72
C THR A 96 7.20 5.68 24.70
N THR A 97 7.42 5.27 23.44
CA THR A 97 7.91 6.18 22.39
C THR A 97 6.90 7.25 22.01
N SER A 98 5.60 6.98 22.20
CA SER A 98 4.54 7.97 22.05
C SER A 98 4.36 8.88 23.27
N GLU A 99 5.11 8.69 24.35
CA GLU A 99 4.90 9.39 25.64
C GLU A 99 3.47 9.24 26.17
N GLY A 100 2.83 8.08 25.90
CA GLY A 100 1.46 7.78 26.29
C GLY A 100 0.37 8.49 25.45
N THR A 101 0.74 9.21 24.38
CA THR A 101 -0.22 9.94 23.54
C THR A 101 -0.89 9.08 22.48
N CYS A 102 -0.32 7.91 22.14
CA CYS A 102 -0.95 7.02 21.17
C CYS A 102 -2.20 6.34 21.75
N ASN A 103 -3.09 5.91 20.86
CA ASN A 103 -4.26 5.13 21.27
C ASN A 103 -3.82 3.72 21.70
N GLU A 104 -3.99 3.40 22.99
CA GLU A 104 -3.54 2.14 23.57
C GLU A 104 -4.14 0.90 22.87
N ARG A 105 -5.43 0.95 22.51
CA ARG A 105 -6.09 -0.16 21.81
C ARG A 105 -5.41 -0.43 20.46
N LEU A 106 -5.10 0.62 19.70
CA LEU A 106 -4.42 0.49 18.43
C LEU A 106 -2.96 0.06 18.59
N ALA A 107 -2.25 0.56 19.61
CA ALA A 107 -0.89 0.14 19.90
C ALA A 107 -0.80 -1.37 20.19
N ARG A 108 -1.73 -1.88 21.01
CA ARG A 108 -1.82 -3.32 21.33
C ARG A 108 -2.19 -4.15 20.10
N PHE A 109 -3.11 -3.66 19.26
CA PHE A 109 -3.50 -4.32 18.02
C PHE A 109 -2.34 -4.41 17.02
N VAL A 110 -1.64 -3.29 16.77
CA VAL A 110 -0.45 -3.30 15.90
C VAL A 110 0.58 -4.28 16.43
N ALA A 111 0.82 -4.28 17.74
CA ALA A 111 1.80 -5.16 18.32
C ALA A 111 1.45 -6.65 18.16
N SER A 112 0.17 -7.04 18.35
CA SER A 112 -0.28 -8.43 18.21
C SER A 112 -0.29 -8.92 16.76
N GLU A 113 -0.64 -8.06 15.81
CA GLU A 113 -0.78 -8.45 14.39
C GLU A 113 0.52 -8.32 13.58
N SER A 114 1.48 -7.51 14.06
CA SER A 114 2.70 -7.19 13.30
C SER A 114 3.53 -8.42 12.93
N GLY A 115 3.70 -9.40 13.82
CA GLY A 115 4.42 -10.63 13.53
C GLY A 115 3.76 -11.47 12.44
N LEU A 116 2.43 -11.59 12.49
CA LEU A 116 1.64 -12.27 11.46
C LEU A 116 1.72 -11.52 10.12
N THR A 117 1.71 -10.19 10.17
CA THR A 117 1.83 -9.33 8.98
C THR A 117 3.17 -9.51 8.28
N VAL A 118 4.29 -9.55 9.03
CA VAL A 118 5.62 -9.83 8.45
C VAL A 118 5.67 -11.21 7.80
N ASN A 119 5.09 -12.23 8.44
CA ASN A 119 5.04 -13.58 7.88
C ASN A 119 4.20 -13.61 6.59
N TRP A 120 3.03 -12.95 6.58
CA TRP A 120 2.15 -12.85 5.42
C TRP A 120 2.83 -12.15 4.24
N LEU A 121 3.45 -10.98 4.48
CA LEU A 121 4.21 -10.26 3.46
C LEU A 121 5.32 -11.15 2.87
N ALA A 122 6.01 -11.92 3.72
CA ALA A 122 7.05 -12.81 3.24
C ALA A 122 6.50 -13.96 2.39
N GLY A 123 5.30 -14.47 2.73
CA GLY A 123 4.56 -15.44 1.91
C GLY A 123 4.16 -14.89 0.53
N LEU A 124 3.96 -13.58 0.41
CA LEU A 124 3.74 -12.89 -0.87
C LEU A 124 5.04 -12.61 -1.65
N GLY A 125 6.20 -13.03 -1.14
CA GLY A 125 7.49 -12.88 -1.81
C GLY A 125 8.35 -11.71 -1.30
N VAL A 126 7.89 -10.95 -0.31
CA VAL A 126 8.71 -9.88 0.30
C VAL A 126 9.91 -10.49 1.01
N GLN A 127 11.10 -9.98 0.69
CA GLN A 127 12.34 -10.42 1.32
C GLN A 127 12.67 -9.54 2.52
N PHE A 128 12.99 -10.19 3.64
CA PHE A 128 13.33 -9.52 4.89
C PHE A 128 14.71 -9.95 5.38
N ARG A 129 15.44 -8.98 5.94
CA ARG A 129 16.59 -9.18 6.81
C ARG A 129 16.17 -8.92 8.26
N PRO A 130 16.11 -9.95 9.11
CA PRO A 130 15.82 -9.75 10.53
C PRO A 130 17.00 -9.08 11.23
N VAL A 131 16.70 -8.13 12.11
CA VAL A 131 17.70 -7.36 12.89
C VAL A 131 17.32 -7.45 14.36
N ALA A 132 18.24 -7.99 15.16
CA ALA A 132 18.11 -8.05 16.61
C ALA A 132 18.28 -6.64 17.21
N ALA A 133 17.16 -5.95 17.40
CA ALA A 133 17.06 -4.62 18.01
C ALA A 133 15.75 -4.53 18.83
N PRO A 134 15.63 -3.58 19.77
CA PRO A 134 14.36 -3.35 20.47
C PRO A 134 13.20 -3.19 19.48
N GLY A 135 12.16 -4.01 19.62
CA GLY A 135 10.99 -4.03 18.71
C GLY A 135 11.06 -5.00 17.53
N ALA A 136 12.11 -5.85 17.43
CA ALA A 136 12.30 -6.87 16.39
C ALA A 136 12.07 -6.34 14.96
N VAL A 137 13.11 -5.69 14.43
CA VAL A 137 13.06 -5.04 13.12
C VAL A 137 13.26 -6.07 12.01
N HIS A 138 12.40 -6.01 11.00
CA HIS A 138 12.49 -6.77 9.76
C HIS A 138 12.68 -5.77 8.63
N SER A 139 13.93 -5.61 8.17
CA SER A 139 14.25 -4.70 7.08
C SER A 139 13.95 -5.34 5.74
N THR A 140 13.10 -4.72 4.96
CA THR A 140 12.82 -5.16 3.58
C THR A 140 14.05 -4.96 2.70
N ILE A 141 14.21 -5.80 1.68
CA ILE A 141 15.35 -5.75 0.75
C ILE A 141 14.88 -5.24 -0.62
N PRO A 142 15.55 -4.27 -1.26
CA PRO A 142 16.75 -3.55 -0.78
C PRO A 142 16.46 -2.52 0.32
N ASP A 143 15.25 -1.98 0.33
CA ASP A 143 14.73 -0.96 1.25
C ASP A 143 13.19 -1.04 1.23
N GLY A 144 12.48 0.01 1.63
CA GLY A 144 11.00 0.04 1.64
C GLY A 144 10.36 -0.22 0.28
N SER A 145 11.07 0.04 -0.83
CA SER A 145 10.60 -0.31 -2.18
C SER A 145 10.43 -1.82 -2.39
N GLY A 146 11.15 -2.64 -1.61
CA GLY A 146 11.14 -4.10 -1.68
C GLY A 146 9.78 -4.75 -1.47
N ILE A 147 8.80 -4.02 -0.91
CA ILE A 147 7.44 -4.56 -0.71
C ILE A 147 6.50 -4.27 -1.87
N ILE A 148 6.80 -3.27 -2.70
CA ILE A 148 5.85 -2.76 -3.70
C ILE A 148 5.64 -3.76 -4.83
N LYS A 149 6.72 -4.30 -5.39
CA LYS A 149 6.62 -5.27 -6.48
C LYS A 149 5.88 -6.55 -6.04
N PRO A 150 6.25 -7.22 -4.93
CA PRO A 150 5.52 -8.39 -4.46
C PRO A 150 4.02 -8.13 -4.23
N LEU A 151 3.66 -6.98 -3.66
CA LEU A 151 2.26 -6.62 -3.46
C LEU A 151 1.50 -6.34 -4.76
N LEU A 152 2.14 -5.70 -5.76
CA LEU A 152 1.54 -5.51 -7.08
C LEU A 152 1.34 -6.84 -7.81
N GLU A 153 2.29 -7.76 -7.70
CA GLU A 153 2.17 -9.12 -8.23
C GLU A 153 1.03 -9.87 -7.54
N ALA A 154 0.95 -9.80 -6.22
CA ALA A 154 -0.14 -10.39 -5.43
C ALA A 154 -1.52 -9.82 -5.80
N CYS A 155 -1.63 -8.50 -6.01
CA CYS A 155 -2.84 -7.86 -6.53
C CYS A 155 -3.22 -8.42 -7.90
N LYS A 156 -2.26 -8.48 -8.84
CA LYS A 156 -2.49 -8.98 -10.20
C LYS A 156 -2.95 -10.42 -10.21
N GLU A 157 -2.34 -11.29 -9.40
CA GLU A 157 -2.73 -12.70 -9.26
C GLU A 157 -4.17 -12.89 -8.77
N ARG A 158 -4.69 -11.91 -8.02
CA ARG A 158 -6.05 -11.88 -7.48
C ARG A 158 -7.05 -11.13 -8.36
N GLY A 159 -6.62 -10.67 -9.54
CA GLY A 159 -7.48 -9.90 -10.44
C GLY A 159 -7.77 -8.48 -9.96
N VAL A 160 -6.99 -7.95 -9.01
CA VAL A 160 -7.12 -6.56 -8.55
C VAL A 160 -6.53 -5.62 -9.61
N GLU A 161 -7.35 -4.71 -10.12
CA GLU A 161 -6.90 -3.67 -11.04
C GLU A 161 -6.26 -2.51 -10.27
N VAL A 162 -5.06 -2.10 -10.69
CA VAL A 162 -4.36 -0.94 -10.11
C VAL A 162 -4.26 0.16 -11.16
N MET A 163 -5.07 1.20 -10.99
CA MET A 163 -5.21 2.33 -11.91
C MET A 163 -4.29 3.49 -11.51
N LEU A 164 -3.28 3.76 -12.31
CA LEU A 164 -2.35 4.87 -12.10
C LEU A 164 -2.92 6.17 -12.69
N ASN A 165 -2.35 7.33 -12.31
CA ASN A 165 -2.84 8.66 -12.71
C ASN A 165 -4.34 8.89 -12.41
N THR A 166 -4.88 8.19 -11.41
CA THR A 166 -6.29 8.20 -11.07
C THR A 166 -6.45 8.71 -9.65
N ARG A 167 -6.88 9.97 -9.53
CA ARG A 167 -7.04 10.66 -8.25
C ARG A 167 -8.48 10.52 -7.75
N GLY A 168 -8.65 9.94 -6.57
CA GLY A 168 -9.90 10.07 -5.82
C GLY A 168 -10.15 11.53 -5.43
N VAL A 169 -11.34 12.05 -5.71
CA VAL A 169 -11.71 13.46 -5.50
C VAL A 169 -12.73 13.65 -4.39
N GLU A 170 -13.68 12.74 -4.29
CA GLU A 170 -14.82 12.82 -3.39
C GLU A 170 -15.30 11.40 -3.06
N LEU A 171 -15.77 11.20 -1.84
CA LEU A 171 -16.44 9.99 -1.41
C LEU A 171 -17.95 10.23 -1.48
N LEU A 172 -18.66 9.37 -2.19
CA LEU A 172 -20.12 9.43 -2.30
C LEU A 172 -20.70 8.52 -1.20
N VAL A 173 -21.27 9.11 -0.16
CA VAL A 173 -21.88 8.43 1.00
C VAL A 173 -23.20 9.07 1.41
#